data_AF-M4GPA1-F1
#
_entry.id   AF-M4GPA1-F1
#
_cell.length_a   1.000
_cell.length_b   1.000
_cell.length_c   1.000
_cell.angle_alpha   90.00
_cell.angle_beta   90.00
_cell.angle_gamma   90.00
#
_symmetry.space_group_name_H-M   'P 1'
#
loop_
_entity.id
_entity.type
_entity.pdbx_description
1 polymer ?
#
loop_
_entity_poly.entity_id
_entity_poly.type
_entity_poly.pdbx_seq_one_letter_code
_entity_poly.pdbx_strand_id
1 'polypeptide(L)'
;THTNNHLLPYFKSMDVFKMTTQDVMKFQNKKLKEGHSGDYLKKMHVYLVSLLNHAMKFHELKQNVASLVGNFEIESQKRLNYWTLEQFNQFYGALVTQ
;
A
#
# COMPACT_ATOMS: atom_id res chain seq x y z
N THR A 1 -4.82 -10.17 -0.49
CA THR A 1 -4.46 -9.01 0.37
C THR A 1 -3.04 -8.57 0.05
N HIS A 2 -2.61 -7.35 0.42
CA HIS A 2 -1.24 -6.87 0.16
C HIS A 2 -0.17 -7.84 0.70
N THR A 3 -0.45 -8.50 1.83
CA THR A 3 0.39 -9.53 2.43
C THR A 3 0.68 -10.68 1.46
N ASN A 4 -0.35 -11.36 0.94
CA ASN A 4 -0.17 -12.55 0.11
C ASN A 4 0.36 -12.22 -1.29
N ASN A 5 0.00 -11.06 -1.83
CA ASN A 5 0.30 -10.71 -3.23
C ASN A 5 1.65 -10.02 -3.39
N HIS A 6 2.20 -9.40 -2.34
CA HIS A 6 3.39 -8.56 -2.46
C HIS A 6 4.43 -8.80 -1.37
N LEU A 7 4.03 -8.82 -0.10
CA LEU A 7 4.96 -8.94 1.01
C LEU A 7 5.52 -10.37 1.09
N LEU A 8 4.66 -11.38 1.14
CA LEU A 8 5.08 -12.77 1.23
C LEU A 8 5.95 -13.19 0.03
N PRO A 9 5.59 -12.95 -1.24
CA PRO A 9 6.42 -13.37 -2.37
C PRO A 9 7.83 -12.74 -2.36
N TYR A 10 7.97 -11.51 -1.85
CA TYR A 10 9.24 -10.80 -1.80
C TYR A 10 10.09 -11.20 -0.58
N PHE A 11 9.48 -11.30 0.60
CA PHE A 11 10.18 -11.53 1.86
C PHE A 11 10.21 -13.00 2.32
N LYS A 12 9.58 -13.95 1.60
CA LYS A 12 9.45 -15.36 2.03
C LYS A 12 10.75 -16.05 2.44
N SER A 13 11.87 -15.69 1.81
CA SER A 13 13.18 -16.29 2.05
C SER A 13 14.06 -15.43 2.96
N MET A 14 13.52 -14.33 3.49
CA MET A 14 14.25 -13.40 4.33
C MET A 14 14.03 -13.75 5.80
N ASP A 15 15.12 -13.80 6.55
CA ASP A 15 15.07 -13.87 8.01
C ASP A 15 14.66 -12.50 8.56
N VAL A 16 13.48 -12.42 9.16
CA VAL A 16 12.91 -11.18 9.70
C VAL A 16 13.79 -10.56 10.78
N PHE A 17 14.53 -11.37 11.55
CA PHE A 17 15.42 -10.88 12.61
C PHE A 17 16.71 -10.26 12.06
N LYS A 18 17.05 -10.56 10.81
CA LYS A 18 18.21 -10.00 10.09
C LYS A 18 17.80 -8.94 9.06
N MET A 19 16.50 -8.66 8.92
CA MET A 19 16.00 -7.66 8.00
C MET A 19 16.56 -6.28 8.34
N THR A 20 17.06 -5.58 7.34
CA THR A 20 17.63 -4.24 7.48
C THR A 20 16.73 -3.17 6.88
N THR A 21 17.00 -1.90 7.17
CA THR A 21 16.31 -0.78 6.50
C THR A 21 16.56 -0.78 4.98
N GLN A 22 17.74 -1.22 4.53
CA GLN A 22 18.06 -1.34 3.10
C GLN A 22 17.16 -2.36 2.39
N ASP A 23 16.78 -3.45 3.04
CA ASP A 23 15.90 -4.47 2.46
C ASP A 23 14.50 -3.92 2.17
N VAL A 24 13.97 -3.14 3.12
CA VAL A 24 12.68 -2.45 2.97
C VAL A 24 12.77 -1.35 1.91
N MET A 25 13.86 -0.57 1.87
CA MET A 25 14.06 0.46 0.84
C MET A 25 14.16 -0.16 -0.56
N LYS A 26 14.86 -1.29 -0.72
CA LYS A 26 14.91 -2.04 -1.98
C LYS A 26 13.51 -2.49 -2.41
N PHE A 27 12.70 -2.97 -1.47
CA PHE A 27 11.32 -3.33 -1.73
C PHE A 27 10.48 -2.13 -2.19
N GLN A 28 10.55 -1.01 -1.48
CA GLN A 28 9.84 0.23 -1.85
C GLN A 28 10.24 0.70 -3.26
N ASN A 29 11.54 0.75 -3.54
CA ASN A 29 12.06 1.13 -4.86
C ASN A 29 11.59 0.19 -5.98
N LYS A 30 11.49 -1.11 -5.71
CA LYS A 30 10.91 -2.06 -6.65
C LYS A 30 9.43 -1.77 -6.89
N LYS A 31 8.66 -1.52 -5.83
CA LYS A 31 7.21 -1.28 -5.92
C LYS A 31 6.85 0.06 -6.58
N LEU A 32 7.67 1.09 -6.40
CA LEU A 32 7.55 2.36 -7.13
C LEU A 32 7.58 2.17 -8.65
N LYS A 33 8.41 1.23 -9.13
CA LYS A 33 8.57 0.96 -10.57
C LYS A 33 7.44 0.12 -11.17
N GLU A 34 6.54 -0.44 -10.36
CA GLU A 34 5.41 -1.27 -10.83
C GLU A 34 4.18 -0.43 -11.22
N GLY A 35 4.21 0.90 -11.05
CA GLY A 35 3.13 1.79 -11.52
C GLY A 35 1.84 1.76 -10.71
N HIS A 36 1.88 1.25 -9.47
CA HIS A 36 0.72 1.26 -8.56
C HIS A 36 0.38 2.69 -8.10
N SER A 37 -0.88 2.91 -7.71
CA SER A 37 -1.30 4.20 -7.14
C SER A 37 -0.61 4.47 -5.79
N GLY A 38 -0.42 5.75 -5.46
CA GLY A 38 0.21 6.16 -4.19
C GLY A 38 -0.52 5.60 -2.96
N ASP A 39 -1.86 5.61 -2.95
CA ASP A 39 -2.65 5.03 -1.87
C ASP A 39 -2.45 3.52 -1.74
N TYR A 40 -2.28 2.81 -2.86
CA TYR A 40 -2.02 1.37 -2.87
C TYR A 40 -0.65 1.05 -2.27
N LEU A 41 0.38 1.81 -2.64
CA LEU A 41 1.73 1.69 -2.09
C LEU A 41 1.75 2.02 -0.59
N LYS A 42 1.12 3.13 -0.20
CA LYS A 42 1.01 3.55 1.21
C LYS A 42 0.31 2.50 2.07
N LYS A 43 -0.80 1.94 1.58
CA LYS A 43 -1.48 0.82 2.24
C LYS A 43 -0.54 -0.39 2.34
N MET A 44 0.13 -0.79 1.26
CA MET A 44 1.06 -1.92 1.28
C MET A 44 2.15 -1.76 2.37
N HIS A 45 2.71 -0.56 2.52
CA HIS A 45 3.69 -0.26 3.57
C HIS A 45 3.08 -0.37 4.98
N VAL A 46 1.87 0.14 5.19
CA VAL A 46 1.17 0.00 6.49
C VAL A 46 1.00 -1.47 6.87
N TYR A 47 0.67 -2.35 5.92
CA TYR A 47 0.57 -3.79 6.20
C TYR A 47 1.92 -4.39 6.65
N LEU A 48 3.03 -3.97 6.04
CA LEU A 48 4.36 -4.40 6.44
C LEU A 48 4.70 -3.92 7.86
N VAL A 49 4.41 -2.66 8.16
CA VAL A 49 4.58 -2.09 9.51
C VAL A 49 3.75 -2.89 10.53
N SER A 50 2.50 -3.18 10.24
CA SER A 50 1.63 -3.97 11.14
C SER A 50 2.15 -5.39 11.37
N LEU A 51 2.67 -6.05 10.33
CA LEU A 51 3.29 -7.38 10.46
C LEU A 51 4.51 -7.35 11.39
N LEU A 52 5.41 -6.38 11.19
CA LEU A 52 6.60 -6.28 12.03
C LEU A 52 6.25 -5.86 13.47
N ASN A 53 5.24 -5.01 13.67
CA ASN A 53 4.73 -4.72 15.02
C ASN A 53 4.17 -5.97 15.72
N HIS A 54 3.48 -6.85 14.98
CA HIS A 54 3.03 -8.13 15.53
C HIS A 54 4.23 -9.01 15.93
N ALA A 55 5.27 -9.08 15.07
CA ALA A 55 6.51 -9.78 15.39
C ALA A 55 7.24 -9.20 16.61
N MET A 56 7.23 -7.88 16.79
CA MET A 56 7.77 -7.27 18.00
C MET A 56 7.00 -7.71 19.24
N LYS A 57 5.66 -7.72 19.16
CA LYS A 57 4.79 -8.02 20.30
C LYS A 57 4.84 -9.50 20.73
N PHE A 58 4.96 -10.43 19.79
CA PHE A 58 4.77 -11.85 20.06
C PHE A 58 5.97 -12.74 19.72
N HIS A 59 6.99 -12.20 19.05
CA HIS A 59 8.16 -12.94 18.58
C HIS A 59 9.48 -12.25 18.90
N GLU A 60 9.50 -11.31 19.86
CA GLU A 60 10.73 -10.66 20.37
C GLU A 60 11.57 -9.97 19.29
N LEU A 61 10.94 -9.57 18.17
CA LEU A 61 11.62 -8.75 17.18
C LEU A 61 12.04 -7.43 17.84
N LYS A 62 13.33 -7.10 17.78
CA LYS A 62 13.89 -5.97 18.52
C LYS A 62 13.39 -4.61 18.03
N GLN A 63 13.15 -4.47 16.72
CA GLN A 63 12.73 -3.20 16.13
C GLN A 63 11.94 -3.41 14.83
N ASN A 64 11.03 -2.49 14.55
CA ASN A 64 10.32 -2.44 13.28
C ASN A 64 11.10 -1.61 12.26
N VAL A 65 11.90 -2.29 11.43
CA VAL A 65 12.68 -1.63 10.38
C VAL A 65 11.84 -0.96 9.30
N ALA A 66 10.59 -1.40 9.08
CA ALA A 66 9.70 -0.72 8.13
C ALA A 66 9.25 0.64 8.67
N SER A 67 8.96 0.73 9.97
CA SER A 67 8.66 2.02 10.62
C SER A 67 9.83 2.99 10.57
N LEU A 68 11.06 2.51 10.74
CA LEU A 68 12.27 3.35 10.65
C LEU A 68 12.49 3.93 9.25
N VAL A 69 12.16 3.17 8.21
CA VAL A 69 12.29 3.62 6.82
C VAL A 69 11.25 4.67 6.48
N GLY A 70 10.05 4.57 7.05
CA GLY A 70 8.95 5.48 6.76
C GLY A 70 8.19 5.10 5.48
N ASN A 71 7.03 5.72 5.32
CA ASN A 71 6.11 5.42 4.22
C ASN A 71 6.57 6.07 2.92
N PHE A 72 5.98 5.66 1.80
CA PHE A 72 6.20 6.26 0.48
C PHE A 72 5.83 7.75 0.48
N GLU A 73 6.80 8.60 0.14
CA GLU A 73 6.64 10.04 -0.08
C GLU A 73 6.09 10.31 -1.48
N ILE A 74 4.83 9.92 -1.71
CA ILE A 74 4.14 10.11 -2.99
C ILE A 74 2.86 10.91 -2.76
N GLU A 75 2.65 11.93 -3.58
CA GLU A 75 1.37 12.63 -3.61
C GLU A 75 0.30 11.77 -4.28
N SER A 76 -0.77 11.47 -3.54
CA SER A 76 -1.96 10.84 -4.10
C SER A 76 -2.85 11.94 -4.69
N GLN A 77 -2.84 12.10 -6.02
CA GLN A 77 -3.81 12.96 -6.69
C GLN A 77 -5.19 12.31 -6.64
N LYS A 78 -5.94 12.56 -5.56
CA LYS A 78 -7.35 12.15 -5.46
C LYS A 78 -8.19 13.07 -6.34
N ARG A 79 -8.38 12.70 -7.60
CA ARG A 79 -9.46 13.29 -8.40
C ARG A 79 -10.79 12.71 -7.93
N LEU A 80 -11.60 13.54 -7.28
CA LEU A 80 -12.99 13.21 -6.98
C LEU A 80 -13.81 13.46 -8.24
N ASN A 81 -14.27 12.39 -8.88
CA ASN A 81 -15.28 12.51 -9.92
C ASN A 81 -16.63 12.70 -9.22
N TYR A 82 -17.30 13.80 -9.54
CA TYR A 82 -18.66 14.07 -9.10
C TYR A 82 -19.52 14.34 -10.32
N TRP A 83 -20.81 14.07 -10.18
CA TRP A 83 -21.79 14.38 -11.21
C TRP A 83 -22.18 15.85 -11.07
N THR A 84 -22.10 16.58 -12.17
CA THR A 84 -22.84 17.85 -12.27
C THR A 84 -24.34 17.55 -12.37
N LEU A 85 -25.17 18.54 -12.04
CA LEU A 85 -26.62 18.41 -12.19
C LEU A 85 -27.02 18.04 -13.62
N GLU A 86 -26.35 18.61 -14.61
CA GLU A 86 -26.57 18.33 -16.03
C GLU A 86 -26.24 16.87 -16.38
N GLN A 87 -25.07 16.38 -15.96
CA GLN A 87 -24.68 14.98 -16.15
C GLN A 87 -25.70 14.05 -15.51
N PHE A 88 -26.15 14.38 -14.29
CA PHE A 88 -27.13 13.56 -13.57
C PHE A 88 -28.46 13.49 -14.33
N ASN A 89 -28.96 14.63 -14.80
CA ASN A 89 -30.20 14.69 -15.57
C ASN A 89 -30.09 13.94 -16.90
N GLN A 90 -28.93 14.00 -17.57
CA GLN A 90 -28.68 13.24 -18.79
C GLN A 90 -28.78 11.73 -18.56
N PHE A 91 -28.15 11.23 -17.48
CA PHE A 91 -28.24 9.81 -17.12
C PHE A 91 -29.66 9.42 -16.70
N TYR A 92 -30.33 10.24 -15.92
CA TYR A 92 -31.71 10.00 -15.51
C TYR A 92 -32.64 9.89 -16.73
N GLY A 93 -32.53 10.80 -17.70
CA GLY A 93 -33.30 10.72 -18.94
C GLY A 93 -33.08 9.42 -19.72
N ALA A 94 -31.84 8.90 -19.74
CA ALA A 94 -31.54 7.64 -20.40
C ALA A 94 -32.17 6.42 -19.72
N LEU A 95 -32.42 6.46 -18.39
CA LEU A 95 -33.09 5.39 -17.65
C LEU A 95 -34.60 5.35 -17.90
N VAL A 96 -35.23 6.52 -18.10
CA VAL A 96 -36.70 6.65 -18.25
C VAL A 96 -37.15 6.31 -19.68
N THR A 97 -36.22 6.25 -20.64
CA THR A 97 -36.50 5.99 -22.07
C THR A 97 -36.32 4.50 -22.46
N GLN A 98 -36.22 3.58 -21.49
CA GLN A 98 -36.31 2.11 -21.70
C GLN A 98 -37.68 1.59 -21.27
#